data_AF-A0A962IYH5-F1
#
_entry.id   AF-A0A962IYH5-F1
#
_cell.length_a   1.000
_cell.length_b   1.000
_cell.length_c   1.000
_cell.angle_alpha   90.00
_cell.angle_beta   90.00
_cell.angle_gamma   90.00
#
_symmetry.space_group_name_H-M   'P 1'
#
loop_
_entity.id
_entity.type
_entity.pdbx_description
1 polymer ?
#
loop_
_entity_poly.entity_id
_entity_poly.type
_entity_poly.pdbx_seq_one_letter_code
_entity_poly.pdbx_strand_id
1 'polypeptide(L)'
;MWEKAKQIVTVVFVVLFFPVVLLFVLVMKLTGNDKADLSKEEVLAYLKRMDDGEVDEYGWDDFVNVPIKNAELDEVREKCFEIWTEAKNGYLVSDDDYRLNEKGEEEIKRLIKRVEGSGI
;
A
#
# COMPACT_ATOMS: atom_id res chain seq x y z
N MET A 1 -23.27 10.62 47.65
CA MET A 1 -21.98 11.18 47.19
C MET A 1 -21.28 10.26 46.20
N TRP A 2 -21.18 8.95 46.49
CA TRP A 2 -20.58 7.93 45.60
C TRP A 2 -21.18 7.86 44.19
N GLU A 3 -22.51 7.91 44.06
CA GLU A 3 -23.16 7.85 42.73
C GLU A 3 -22.88 9.08 41.86
N LYS A 4 -22.76 10.27 42.46
CA LYS A 4 -22.37 11.48 41.74
C LYS A 4 -20.90 11.42 41.28
N ALA A 5 -20.03 10.84 42.11
CA ALA A 5 -18.62 10.66 41.76
C ALA A 5 -18.44 9.70 40.58
N LYS A 6 -19.15 8.56 40.57
CA LYS A 6 -19.17 7.65 39.42
C LYS A 6 -19.64 8.35 38.15
N GLN A 7 -20.74 9.09 38.22
CA GLN A 7 -21.26 9.84 37.07
C GLN A 7 -20.23 10.83 36.52
N ILE A 8 -19.56 11.59 37.38
CA ILE A 8 -18.53 12.55 36.96
C ILE A 8 -17.36 11.82 36.31
N VAL A 9 -16.88 10.72 36.90
CA VAL A 9 -15.79 9.91 36.33
C VAL A 9 -16.18 9.35 34.96
N THR A 10 -17.40 8.81 34.81
CA THR A 10 -17.89 8.31 33.52
C THR A 10 -17.98 9.42 32.48
N VAL A 11 -18.51 10.60 32.85
CA VAL A 11 -18.62 11.73 31.92
C VAL A 11 -17.24 12.22 31.48
N VAL A 12 -16.29 12.36 32.42
CA VAL A 12 -14.91 12.76 32.10
C VAL A 12 -14.25 11.73 31.19
N PHE A 13 -14.41 10.44 31.49
CA PHE A 13 -13.86 9.36 30.67
C PHE A 13 -14.45 9.37 29.26
N VAL A 14 -15.77 9.50 29.13
CA VAL A 14 -16.43 9.57 27.81
C VAL A 14 -15.96 10.81 27.05
N VAL A 15 -15.91 11.99 27.68
CA VAL A 15 -15.48 13.23 27.01
C VAL A 15 -14.03 13.16 26.53
N LEU A 16 -13.14 12.48 27.26
CA LEU A 16 -11.74 12.32 26.88
C LEU A 16 -11.52 11.22 25.83
N PHE A 17 -12.14 10.05 26.00
CA PHE A 17 -11.87 8.89 25.15
C PHE A 17 -12.77 8.83 23.91
N PHE A 18 -14.01 9.33 23.97
CA PHE A 18 -14.90 9.36 22.82
C PHE A 18 -14.32 10.09 21.60
N PRO A 19 -13.76 11.32 21.70
CA PRO A 19 -13.17 11.98 20.54
C PRO A 19 -11.93 11.25 20.00
N VAL A 20 -11.14 10.61 20.88
CA VAL A 20 -9.99 9.79 20.47
C VAL A 20 -10.44 8.55 19.71
N VAL A 21 -11.46 7.85 20.21
CA VAL A 21 -12.04 6.69 19.51
C VAL A 21 -12.69 7.10 18.20
N LEU A 22 -13.39 8.23 18.17
CA LEU A 22 -14.00 8.77 16.96
C LEU A 22 -12.93 9.10 15.91
N LEU A 23 -11.84 9.76 16.31
CA LEU A 23 -10.70 10.07 15.45
C LEU A 23 -10.05 8.78 14.94
N PHE A 24 -9.83 7.80 15.82
CA PHE A 24 -9.28 6.50 15.45
C PHE A 24 -10.15 5.77 14.42
N VAL A 25 -11.47 5.73 14.61
CA VAL A 25 -12.41 5.14 13.64
C VAL A 25 -12.42 5.91 12.32
N LEU A 26 -12.33 7.24 12.37
CA LEU A 26 -12.26 8.08 11.17
C LEU A 26 -10.98 7.79 10.37
N VAL A 27 -9.83 7.75 11.05
CA VAL A 27 -8.54 7.39 10.44
C VAL A 27 -8.63 5.99 9.82
N MET A 28 -9.11 4.99 10.57
CA MET A 28 -9.26 3.62 10.07
C MET A 28 -10.17 3.52 8.83
N LYS A 29 -11.21 4.35 8.74
CA LYS A 29 -12.07 4.40 7.55
C LYS A 29 -11.40 5.09 6.36
N LEU A 30 -10.64 6.16 6.61
CA LEU A 30 -9.93 6.90 5.57
C LEU A 30 -8.72 6.12 5.03
N THR A 31 -8.07 5.30 5.87
CA THR A 31 -6.89 4.52 5.49
C THR A 31 -7.23 3.09 5.05
N GLY A 32 -8.48 2.65 5.17
CA GLY A 32 -8.76 1.21 5.32
C GLY A 32 -9.77 0.58 4.37
N ASN A 33 -10.23 1.20 3.28
CA ASN A 33 -11.27 0.51 2.49
C ASN A 33 -11.37 0.78 0.98
N ASP A 34 -10.63 1.73 0.41
CA ASP A 34 -10.69 1.95 -1.04
C ASP A 34 -9.66 1.07 -1.74
N LYS A 35 -9.95 -0.24 -1.76
CA LYS A 35 -9.22 -1.18 -2.61
C LYS A 35 -9.54 -0.89 -4.08
N ALA A 36 -8.52 -0.67 -4.88
CA ALA A 36 -8.66 -0.48 -6.32
C ALA A 36 -9.14 -1.77 -6.99
N ASP A 37 -10.00 -1.60 -8.00
CA ASP A 37 -10.53 -2.68 -8.82
C ASP A 37 -9.72 -2.76 -10.12
N LEU A 38 -8.43 -3.13 -10.00
CA LEU A 38 -7.54 -3.22 -11.14
C LEU A 38 -7.65 -4.57 -11.83
N SER A 39 -7.71 -4.54 -13.16
CA SER A 39 -7.61 -5.72 -14.00
C SER A 39 -6.16 -6.22 -14.08
N LYS A 40 -6.02 -7.47 -14.54
CA LYS A 40 -4.73 -8.09 -14.85
C LYS A 40 -3.92 -7.24 -15.83
N GLU A 41 -4.55 -6.71 -16.87
CA GLU A 41 -3.94 -5.89 -17.91
C GLU A 41 -3.43 -4.56 -17.35
N GLU A 42 -4.19 -3.94 -16.44
CA GLU A 42 -3.78 -2.69 -15.79
C GLU A 42 -2.54 -2.90 -14.91
N VAL A 43 -2.51 -3.98 -14.12
CA VAL A 43 -1.31 -4.34 -13.33
C VAL A 43 -0.11 -4.63 -14.23
N LEU A 44 -0.31 -5.35 -15.34
CA LEU A 44 0.75 -5.58 -16.32
C LEU A 44 1.25 -4.29 -16.95
N ALA A 45 0.38 -3.31 -17.20
CA ALA A 45 0.78 -2.02 -17.74
C ALA A 45 1.71 -1.28 -16.78
N TYR A 46 1.43 -1.28 -15.47
CA TYR A 46 2.34 -0.70 -14.47
C TYR A 46 3.69 -1.42 -14.45
N LEU A 47 3.69 -2.75 -14.42
CA LEU A 47 4.92 -3.54 -14.40
C LEU A 47 5.78 -3.32 -15.66
N LYS A 48 5.16 -3.27 -16.84
CA LYS A 48 5.86 -3.06 -18.11
C LYS A 48 6.45 -1.65 -18.19
N ARG A 49 5.71 -0.63 -17.78
CA ARG A 49 6.24 0.74 -17.71
C ARG A 49 7.47 0.82 -16.79
N MET A 50 7.46 0.09 -15.68
CA MET A 50 8.62 0.02 -14.78
C MET A 50 9.81 -0.69 -15.44
N ASP A 51 9.57 -1.82 -16.11
CA ASP A 51 10.61 -2.55 -16.86
C ASP A 51 11.21 -1.69 -17.99
N ASP A 52 10.38 -0.89 -18.66
CA ASP A 52 10.78 0.01 -19.74
C ASP A 52 11.44 1.31 -19.22
N GLY A 53 11.46 1.53 -17.90
CA GLY A 53 12.00 2.74 -17.28
C GLY A 53 11.17 4.00 -17.53
N GLU A 54 9.88 3.85 -17.88
CA GLU A 54 8.94 4.93 -18.18
C GLU A 54 8.14 5.41 -16.96
N VAL A 55 8.56 4.98 -15.77
CA VAL A 55 7.88 5.29 -14.51
C VAL A 55 8.52 6.52 -13.87
N ASP A 56 7.67 7.49 -13.55
CA ASP A 56 8.01 8.62 -12.70
C ASP A 56 7.57 8.36 -11.24
N GLU A 57 8.07 9.18 -10.31
CA GLU A 57 7.80 9.05 -8.88
C GLU A 57 6.29 8.97 -8.59
N TYR A 58 5.49 9.82 -9.22
CA TYR A 58 4.05 9.87 -9.00
C TYR A 58 3.32 8.64 -9.54
N GLY A 59 3.65 8.18 -10.75
CA GLY A 59 2.97 7.05 -11.38
C GLY A 59 3.25 5.71 -10.70
N TRP A 60 4.44 5.53 -10.11
CA TRP A 60 4.72 4.34 -9.32
C TRP A 60 4.05 4.37 -7.95
N ASP A 61 4.14 5.51 -7.27
CA ASP A 61 3.62 5.70 -5.92
C ASP A 61 2.09 5.46 -5.88
N ASP A 62 1.38 5.96 -6.89
CA ASP A 62 -0.06 5.73 -7.07
C ASP A 62 -0.42 4.23 -7.20
N PHE A 63 0.45 3.42 -7.79
CA PHE A 63 0.24 1.98 -7.93
C PHE A 63 0.56 1.23 -6.63
N VAL A 64 1.75 1.44 -6.07
CA VAL A 64 2.23 0.61 -4.96
C VAL A 64 1.52 0.90 -3.64
N ASN A 65 0.98 2.11 -3.45
CA ASN A 65 0.31 2.53 -2.21
C ASN A 65 -1.19 2.22 -2.15
N VAL A 66 -1.81 1.79 -3.25
CA VAL A 66 -3.26 1.55 -3.29
C VAL A 66 -3.53 0.04 -3.32
N PRO A 67 -4.07 -0.56 -2.24
CA PRO A 67 -4.36 -2.00 -2.20
C PRO A 67 -5.34 -2.41 -3.31
N ILE A 68 -5.20 -3.64 -3.81
CA ILE A 68 -6.02 -4.16 -4.92
C ILE A 68 -7.06 -5.15 -4.36
N LYS A 69 -8.28 -5.12 -4.89
CA LYS A 69 -9.37 -6.03 -4.47
C LYS A 69 -9.03 -7.50 -4.73
N ASN A 70 -8.48 -7.80 -5.89
CA ASN A 70 -8.01 -9.13 -6.23
C ASN A 70 -6.76 -9.46 -5.42
N ALA A 71 -6.83 -10.50 -4.57
CA ALA A 71 -5.74 -10.84 -3.66
C ALA A 71 -4.43 -11.23 -4.37
N GLU A 72 -4.49 -11.95 -5.48
CA GLU A 72 -3.28 -12.36 -6.22
C GLU A 72 -2.60 -11.15 -6.87
N LEU A 73 -3.38 -10.18 -7.38
CA LEU A 73 -2.83 -8.92 -7.90
C LEU A 73 -2.32 -8.01 -6.77
N ASP A 74 -2.99 -7.99 -5.62
CA ASP A 74 -2.56 -7.24 -4.43
C ASP A 74 -1.21 -7.76 -3.91
N GLU A 75 -1.00 -9.08 -3.89
CA GLU A 75 0.31 -9.67 -3.55
C GLU A 75 1.43 -9.22 -4.51
N VAL A 76 1.12 -9.08 -5.80
CA VAL A 76 2.10 -8.56 -6.78
C VAL A 76 2.43 -7.09 -6.49
N ARG A 77 1.42 -6.28 -6.18
CA ARG A 77 1.61 -4.89 -5.77
C ARG A 77 2.42 -4.81 -4.47
N GLU A 78 2.16 -5.65 -3.46
CA GLU A 78 2.95 -5.70 -2.23
C GLU A 78 4.43 -5.98 -2.52
N LYS A 79 4.72 -6.91 -3.43
CA LYS A 79 6.09 -7.16 -3.87
C LYS A 79 6.71 -5.96 -4.58
N CYS A 80 5.94 -5.24 -5.39
CA CYS A 80 6.39 -3.99 -6.00
C CYS A 80 6.70 -2.92 -4.95
N PHE A 81 5.89 -2.83 -3.89
CA PHE A 81 6.13 -1.95 -2.76
C PHE A 81 7.42 -2.33 -2.00
N GLU A 82 7.69 -3.62 -1.78
CA GLU A 82 8.95 -4.10 -1.16
C GLU A 82 10.19 -3.77 -1.99
N ILE A 83 10.08 -3.84 -3.32
CA ILE A 83 11.16 -3.46 -4.26
C ILE A 83 11.49 -1.98 -4.13
N TRP A 84 10.45 -1.15 -3.98
CA TRP A 84 10.54 0.32 -3.98
C TRP A 84 10.98 0.91 -2.64
N THR A 85 10.34 0.51 -1.55
CA THR A 85 10.36 1.26 -0.29
C THR A 85 11.55 0.91 0.58
N GLU A 86 12.13 -0.27 0.36
CA GLU A 86 13.24 -0.74 1.14
C GLU A 86 14.54 -0.48 0.39
N ALA A 87 15.10 0.73 0.59
CA ALA A 87 16.43 1.11 0.09
C ALA A 87 17.52 0.05 0.40
N LYS A 88 17.32 -0.75 1.45
CA LYS A 88 18.21 -1.85 1.87
C LYS A 88 18.09 -3.13 1.03
N ASN A 89 17.12 -3.22 0.13
CA ASN A 89 16.84 -4.47 -0.59
C ASN A 89 17.71 -4.64 -1.83
N GLY A 90 18.41 -3.57 -2.21
CA GLY A 90 19.38 -3.58 -3.30
C GLY A 90 18.72 -3.87 -4.65
N TYR A 91 17.52 -3.34 -4.89
CA TYR A 91 16.83 -3.43 -6.18
C TYR A 91 16.91 -2.14 -7.01
N LEU A 92 17.30 -1.02 -6.39
CA LEU A 92 17.49 0.27 -7.04
C LEU A 92 18.98 0.55 -7.31
N VAL A 93 19.27 1.40 -8.29
CA VAL A 93 20.65 1.84 -8.62
C VAL A 93 21.26 2.64 -7.47
N SER A 94 20.45 3.45 -6.79
CA SER A 94 20.81 4.14 -5.55
C SER A 94 19.56 4.41 -4.71
N ASP A 95 19.75 4.68 -3.43
CA ASP A 95 18.67 4.89 -2.45
C ASP A 95 17.75 6.09 -2.78
N ASP A 96 18.26 7.07 -3.55
CA ASP A 96 17.52 8.26 -3.98
C ASP A 96 17.10 8.19 -5.47
N ASP A 97 17.16 7.01 -6.11
CA ASP A 97 16.86 6.83 -7.54
C ASP A 97 15.71 5.86 -7.75
N TYR A 98 14.95 6.07 -8.81
CA TYR A 98 13.77 5.29 -9.18
C TYR A 98 14.10 4.18 -10.19
N ARG A 99 15.34 4.19 -10.69
CA ARG A 99 15.82 3.20 -11.65
C ARG A 99 16.18 1.90 -10.94
N LEU A 100 15.65 0.82 -11.48
CA LEU A 100 16.03 -0.53 -11.07
C LEU A 100 17.48 -0.81 -11.44
N ASN A 101 18.16 -1.57 -10.58
CA ASN A 101 19.37 -2.26 -10.97
C ASN A 101 19.01 -3.63 -11.58
N GLU A 102 20.01 -4.39 -12.01
CA GLU A 102 19.82 -5.71 -12.63
C GLU A 102 18.94 -6.65 -11.81
N LYS A 103 19.12 -6.67 -10.48
CA LYS A 103 18.32 -7.50 -9.56
C LYS A 103 16.86 -7.04 -9.52
N GLY A 104 16.63 -5.73 -9.56
CA GLY A 104 15.30 -5.13 -9.59
C GLY A 104 14.55 -5.44 -10.88
N GLU A 105 15.23 -5.27 -12.01
CA GLU A 105 14.68 -5.63 -13.32
C GLU A 105 14.31 -7.12 -13.39
N GLU A 106 15.16 -8.00 -12.89
CA GLU A 106 14.86 -9.43 -12.85
C GLU A 106 13.60 -9.74 -12.02
N GLU A 107 13.42 -9.07 -10.88
CA GLU A 107 12.24 -9.27 -10.04
C GLU A 107 10.97 -8.76 -10.73
N ILE A 108 11.01 -7.57 -11.35
CA ILE A 108 9.88 -7.07 -12.16
C ILE A 108 9.55 -8.04 -13.30
N LYS A 109 10.54 -8.55 -14.04
CA LYS A 109 10.34 -9.55 -15.10
C LYS A 109 9.74 -10.86 -14.55
N ARG A 110 10.09 -11.28 -13.33
CA ARG A 110 9.46 -12.42 -12.65
C ARG A 110 7.99 -12.14 -12.32
N LEU A 111 7.68 -10.95 -11.81
CA LEU A 111 6.30 -10.54 -11.50
C LEU A 111 5.45 -10.45 -12.77
N ILE A 112 5.97 -9.92 -13.87
CA ILE A 112 5.30 -9.90 -15.18
C ILE A 112 4.90 -11.33 -15.60
N LYS A 113 5.84 -12.27 -15.58
CA LYS A 113 5.56 -13.68 -15.94
C LYS A 113 4.53 -14.32 -15.02
N ARG A 114 4.57 -14.02 -13.72
CA ARG A 114 3.59 -14.50 -12.74
C ARG A 114 2.19 -14.02 -13.10
N VAL A 115 2.04 -12.74 -13.41
CA VAL A 115 0.74 -12.17 -13.78
C VAL A 115 0.29 -12.69 -15.15
N GLU A 116 1.17 -12.80 -16.15
CA GLU A 116 0.82 -13.33 -17.47
C GLU A 116 0.34 -14.80 -17.38
N GLY A 117 1.02 -15.63 -16.59
CA GLY A 117 0.70 -17.04 -16.39
C GLY A 117 -0.46 -17.32 -15.42
N SER A 118 -0.94 -16.33 -14.68
CA SER A 118 -2.08 -16.51 -13.78
C SER A 118 -3.39 -16.63 -14.57
N GLY A 119 -4.31 -17.49 -14.12
CA GLY A 119 -5.63 -17.68 -14.74
C GLY A 119 -6.67 -16.67 -14.26
N ILE A 120 -6.24 -15.53 -13.73
CA ILE A 120 -7.06 -14.45 -13.17
C ILE A 120 -7.62 -13.58 -14.29
#